data_AF-A0A833AMX8-F1
#
_entry.id   AF-A0A833AMX8-F1
#
_cell.length_a   1.000
_cell.length_b   1.000
_cell.length_c   1.000
_cell.angle_alpha   90.00
_cell.angle_beta   90.00
_cell.angle_gamma   90.00
#
_symmetry.space_group_name_H-M   'P 1'
#
loop_
_entity.id
_entity.type
_entity.pdbx_description
1 polymer ?
#
loop_
_entity_poly.entity_id
_entity_poly.type
_entity_poly.pdbx_seq_one_letter_code
_entity_poly.pdbx_strand_id
1 'polypeptide(L)'
;MVASKKILLMTLLIGLTLISLMAGFNFYETLFGLSTAIICSIVFESLRLGCLWGIALPGWSSKGVALPLYILVAGSCSFAAITQFHAEIIEQYAKERKPYEQETSRRIAEIKKAYAEQVNVKIADLEDRMNICNRKLASNPKYSYWNNRLDQLKDQHANAIAARDSFLLYIPVEKVDQWIAAQAANLGLDFQSISIGSQNSVSITTAIQELWGLSTIDAKKIVSVIIVTTTEAGIVMLSFVLAYGFVGAKSQQPHQSQPADIPIEITQELITKFSHDEINQFIQKCQTSIHKYGRLPYARELGKKQRLMRQYLIDQNMDLNELVKNDEQ
;
A
#
# COMPACT_ATOMS: atom_id res chain seq x y z
N MET A 1 -16.46 -10.93 -25.64
CA MET A 1 -16.69 -10.27 -24.32
C MET A 1 -15.71 -10.71 -23.22
N VAL A 2 -15.28 -11.98 -23.17
CA VAL A 2 -14.34 -12.49 -22.14
C VAL A 2 -12.90 -11.96 -22.31
N ALA A 3 -12.42 -11.78 -23.55
CA ALA A 3 -11.07 -11.26 -23.82
C ALA A 3 -10.87 -9.80 -23.35
N SER A 4 -11.87 -8.94 -23.55
CA SER A 4 -11.84 -7.53 -23.10
C SER A 4 -11.74 -7.40 -21.57
N LYS A 5 -12.43 -8.27 -20.80
CA LYS A 5 -12.33 -8.29 -19.34
C LYS A 5 -10.94 -8.73 -18.84
N LYS A 6 -10.29 -9.67 -19.53
CA LYS A 6 -8.93 -10.13 -19.19
C LYS A 6 -7.88 -9.04 -19.44
N ILE A 7 -8.02 -8.30 -20.55
CA ILE A 7 -7.12 -7.19 -20.89
C ILE A 7 -7.24 -6.05 -19.88
N LEU A 8 -8.47 -5.64 -19.52
CA LEU A 8 -8.71 -4.62 -18.50
C LEU A 8 -8.12 -5.00 -17.13
N LEU A 9 -8.31 -6.25 -16.72
CA LEU A 9 -7.77 -6.74 -15.45
C LEU A 9 -6.23 -6.71 -15.43
N MET A 10 -5.60 -7.11 -16.55
CA MET A 10 -4.14 -7.09 -16.69
C MET A 10 -3.56 -5.67 -16.62
N THR A 11 -4.15 -4.68 -17.32
CA THR A 11 -3.68 -3.29 -17.25
C THR A 11 -3.86 -2.68 -15.87
N LEU A 12 -4.97 -2.99 -15.18
CA LEU A 12 -5.20 -2.50 -13.82
C LEU A 12 -4.20 -3.10 -12.82
N LEU A 13 -3.87 -4.39 -12.96
CA LEU A 13 -2.84 -5.06 -12.17
C LEU A 13 -1.45 -4.47 -12.38
N ILE A 14 -1.08 -4.13 -13.61
CA ILE A 14 0.20 -3.48 -13.93
C ILE A 14 0.27 -2.05 -13.36
N GLY A 15 -0.83 -1.29 -13.41
CA GLY A 15 -0.89 0.03 -12.77
C GLY A 15 -0.70 -0.06 -11.25
N LEU A 16 -1.35 -1.03 -10.62
CA LEU A 16 -1.21 -1.30 -9.18
C LEU A 16 0.19 -1.78 -8.79
N THR A 17 0.89 -2.53 -9.66
CA THR A 17 2.27 -2.94 -9.39
C THR A 17 3.24 -1.75 -9.48
N LEU A 18 3.08 -0.87 -10.46
CA LEU A 18 3.91 0.34 -10.60
C LEU A 18 3.80 1.28 -9.39
N ILE A 19 2.58 1.54 -8.91
CA ILE A 19 2.36 2.37 -7.71
C ILE A 19 2.99 1.71 -6.49
N SER A 20 2.80 0.40 -6.35
CA SER A 20 3.40 -0.39 -5.26
C SER A 20 4.93 -0.41 -5.32
N LEU A 21 5.52 -0.46 -6.51
CA LEU A 21 6.96 -0.44 -6.71
C LEU A 21 7.55 0.90 -6.26
N MET A 22 6.91 2.01 -6.64
CA MET A 22 7.38 3.35 -6.28
C MET A 22 7.27 3.60 -4.77
N ALA A 23 6.16 3.20 -4.16
CA ALA A 23 5.97 3.32 -2.71
C ALA A 23 6.93 2.42 -1.92
N GLY A 24 7.11 1.17 -2.37
CA GLY A 24 8.07 0.23 -1.77
C GLY A 24 9.52 0.68 -1.93
N PHE A 25 9.88 1.21 -3.10
CA PHE A 25 11.23 1.73 -3.36
C PHE A 25 11.60 2.86 -2.40
N ASN A 26 10.74 3.89 -2.27
CA ASN A 26 11.00 5.01 -1.37
C ASN A 26 11.12 4.56 0.10
N PHE A 27 10.31 3.58 0.51
CA PHE A 27 10.38 2.97 1.84
C PHE A 27 11.73 2.31 2.10
N TYR A 28 12.17 1.42 1.19
CA TYR A 28 13.41 0.70 1.34
C TYR A 28 14.65 1.61 1.19
N GLU A 29 14.58 2.61 0.31
CA GLU A 29 15.64 3.61 0.12
C GLU A 29 15.88 4.38 1.41
N THR A 30 14.80 4.83 2.04
CA THR A 30 14.89 5.59 3.27
C THR A 30 15.44 4.74 4.43
N LEU A 31 15.04 3.47 4.52
CA LEU A 31 15.43 2.60 5.64
C LEU A 31 16.84 2.02 5.51
N PHE A 32 17.21 1.55 4.31
CA PHE A 32 18.39 0.73 4.08
C PHE A 32 19.30 1.27 2.98
N GLY A 33 18.98 2.43 2.40
CA GLY A 33 19.74 3.06 1.33
C GLY A 33 19.37 2.54 -0.07
N LEU A 34 19.84 3.29 -1.07
CA LEU A 34 19.53 3.09 -2.49
C LEU A 34 19.80 1.67 -2.98
N SER A 35 20.96 1.09 -2.62
CA SER A 35 21.35 -0.24 -3.08
C SER A 35 20.37 -1.32 -2.62
N THR A 36 19.95 -1.28 -1.36
CA THR A 36 19.00 -2.25 -0.79
C THR A 36 17.60 -2.07 -1.37
N ALA A 37 17.21 -0.82 -1.65
CA ALA A 37 15.93 -0.50 -2.27
C ALA A 37 15.79 -1.10 -3.67
N ILE A 38 16.83 -0.96 -4.49
CA ILE A 38 16.87 -1.52 -5.85
C ILE A 38 16.69 -3.05 -5.78
N ILE A 39 17.48 -3.72 -4.93
CA ILE A 39 17.44 -5.18 -4.80
C ILE A 39 16.07 -5.66 -4.31
N CYS A 40 15.54 -5.06 -3.25
CA CYS A 40 14.24 -5.46 -2.70
C CYS A 40 13.12 -5.25 -3.73
N SER A 41 13.07 -4.08 -4.38
CA SER A 41 12.04 -3.80 -5.38
C SER A 41 12.10 -4.78 -6.56
N ILE A 42 13.29 -5.12 -7.05
CA ILE A 42 13.44 -6.11 -8.12
C ILE A 42 12.97 -7.49 -7.65
N VAL A 43 13.39 -7.94 -6.47
CA VAL A 43 13.07 -9.28 -5.94
C VAL A 43 11.58 -9.42 -5.67
N PHE A 44 10.97 -8.48 -4.96
CA PHE A 44 9.54 -8.53 -4.63
C PHE A 44 8.67 -8.42 -5.89
N GLU A 45 9.03 -7.57 -6.84
CA GLU A 45 8.26 -7.43 -8.07
C GLU A 45 8.41 -8.64 -8.98
N SER A 46 9.61 -9.22 -9.09
CA SER A 46 9.84 -10.47 -9.81
C SER A 46 9.04 -11.64 -9.21
N LEU A 47 9.02 -11.74 -7.87
CA LEU A 47 8.19 -12.71 -7.15
C LEU A 47 6.70 -12.49 -7.42
N ARG A 48 6.23 -11.25 -7.37
CA ARG A 48 4.82 -10.91 -7.61
C ARG A 48 4.38 -11.24 -9.03
N LEU A 49 5.18 -10.89 -10.03
CA LEU A 49 4.93 -11.24 -11.44
C LEU A 49 4.98 -12.75 -11.66
N GLY A 50 5.95 -13.44 -11.05
CA GLY A 50 6.05 -14.90 -11.09
C GLY A 50 4.82 -15.59 -10.49
N CYS A 51 4.29 -15.09 -9.38
CA CYS A 51 3.06 -15.60 -8.77
C CYS A 51 1.84 -15.36 -9.66
N LEU A 52 1.70 -14.15 -10.24
CA LEU A 52 0.62 -13.84 -11.17
C LEU A 52 0.65 -14.76 -12.40
N TRP A 53 1.84 -15.03 -12.93
CA TRP A 53 2.01 -15.99 -14.03
C TRP A 53 1.63 -17.41 -13.61
N GLY A 54 2.06 -17.85 -12.42
CA GLY A 54 1.70 -19.16 -11.85
C GLY A 54 0.19 -19.35 -11.63
N ILE A 55 -0.53 -18.27 -11.27
CA ILE A 55 -2.00 -18.25 -11.16
C ILE A 55 -2.67 -18.30 -12.54
N ALA A 56 -2.06 -17.68 -13.55
CA ALA A 56 -2.59 -17.63 -14.92
C ALA A 56 -2.50 -18.99 -15.65
N LEU A 57 -1.52 -19.83 -15.30
CA LEU A 57 -1.36 -21.16 -15.90
C LEU A 57 -2.50 -22.13 -15.51
N PRO A 58 -2.96 -22.99 -16.44
CA PRO A 58 -4.00 -23.98 -16.17
C PRO A 58 -3.44 -25.12 -15.30
N GLY A 59 -3.93 -25.24 -14.07
CA GLY A 59 -3.59 -26.33 -13.15
C GLY A 59 -4.00 -26.00 -11.71
N TRP A 60 -4.66 -26.91 -10.99
CA TRP A 60 -5.06 -26.67 -9.60
C TRP A 60 -3.87 -26.73 -8.63
N SER A 61 -2.87 -27.57 -8.91
CA SER A 61 -1.69 -27.74 -8.07
C SER A 61 -0.77 -26.52 -8.05
N SER A 62 -0.62 -25.81 -9.17
CA SER A 62 0.18 -24.57 -9.23
C SER A 62 -0.53 -23.41 -8.52
N LYS A 63 -1.85 -23.33 -8.66
CA LYS A 63 -2.68 -22.29 -8.03
C LYS A 63 -2.69 -22.38 -6.51
N GLY A 64 -2.68 -23.59 -5.95
CA GLY A 64 -2.64 -23.81 -4.50
C GLY A 64 -1.37 -23.27 -3.82
N VAL A 65 -0.26 -23.19 -4.56
CA VAL A 65 1.03 -22.68 -4.06
C VAL A 65 1.23 -21.20 -4.41
N ALA A 66 0.86 -20.80 -5.63
CA ALA A 66 1.06 -19.44 -6.11
C ALA A 66 0.17 -18.42 -5.40
N LEU A 67 -1.06 -18.80 -5.01
CA LEU A 67 -2.00 -17.88 -4.35
C LEU A 67 -1.56 -17.47 -2.94
N PRO A 68 -1.20 -18.39 -2.01
CA PRO A 68 -0.67 -18.00 -0.70
C PRO A 68 0.61 -17.17 -0.80
N LEU A 69 1.52 -17.53 -1.71
CA LEU A 69 2.75 -16.78 -1.90
C LEU A 69 2.48 -15.36 -2.41
N TYR A 70 1.54 -15.21 -3.35
CA TYR A 70 1.11 -13.90 -3.82
C TYR A 70 0.55 -13.05 -2.68
N ILE A 71 -0.31 -13.62 -1.82
CA ILE A 71 -0.88 -12.92 -0.68
C ILE A 71 0.22 -12.44 0.28
N LEU A 72 1.21 -13.28 0.56
CA LEU A 72 2.32 -12.94 1.44
C LEU A 72 3.18 -11.81 0.87
N VAL A 73 3.60 -11.91 -0.39
CA VAL A 73 4.40 -10.89 -1.08
C VAL A 73 3.62 -9.58 -1.25
N ALA A 74 2.35 -9.67 -1.65
CA ALA A 74 1.48 -8.50 -1.76
C ALA A 74 1.27 -7.84 -0.39
N GLY A 75 1.12 -8.62 0.68
CA GLY A 75 1.03 -8.14 2.05
C GLY A 75 2.27 -7.37 2.49
N SER A 76 3.47 -7.88 2.23
CA SER A 76 4.72 -7.16 2.53
C SER A 76 4.85 -5.85 1.74
N CYS A 77 4.44 -5.85 0.47
CA CYS A 77 4.46 -4.64 -0.36
C CYS A 77 3.42 -3.61 0.09
N SER A 78 2.21 -4.04 0.45
CA SER A 78 1.18 -3.17 1.02
C SER A 78 1.61 -2.57 2.35
N PHE A 79 2.26 -3.36 3.21
CA PHE A 79 2.83 -2.87 4.47
C PHE A 79 3.86 -1.76 4.23
N ALA A 80 4.80 -1.97 3.30
CA ALA A 80 5.81 -0.96 2.94
C ALA A 80 5.13 0.32 2.41
N ALA A 81 4.13 0.18 1.54
CA ALA A 81 3.41 1.30 0.96
C ALA A 81 2.62 2.12 2.00
N ILE A 82 1.89 1.46 2.91
CA ILE A 82 1.13 2.12 3.99
C ILE A 82 2.08 2.90 4.91
N THR A 83 3.21 2.28 5.25
CA THR A 83 4.21 2.89 6.14
C THR A 83 4.84 4.12 5.47
N GLN A 84 5.17 4.03 4.17
CA GLN A 84 5.68 5.17 3.42
C GLN A 84 4.68 6.32 3.34
N PHE A 85 3.40 6.02 3.07
CA PHE A 85 2.36 7.04 2.99
C PHE A 85 2.17 7.76 4.32
N HIS A 86 2.16 7.03 5.44
CA HIS A 86 2.13 7.67 6.76
C HIS A 86 3.38 8.49 7.04
N ALA A 87 4.53 8.03 6.58
CA ALA A 87 5.78 8.75 6.74
C ALA A 87 5.80 10.07 5.96
N GLU A 88 5.22 10.08 4.77
CA GLU A 88 5.04 11.28 3.94
C GLU A 88 4.05 12.27 4.57
N ILE A 89 2.94 11.78 5.14
CA ILE A 89 2.00 12.61 5.90
C ILE A 89 2.71 13.27 7.09
N ILE A 90 3.43 12.49 7.89
CA ILE A 90 4.15 13.00 9.07
C ILE A 90 5.27 13.95 8.65
N GLU A 91 5.90 13.74 7.51
CA GLU A 91 6.85 14.68 6.92
C GLU A 91 6.22 16.01 6.61
N GLN A 92 5.08 15.98 5.93
CA GLN A 92 4.37 17.17 5.57
C GLN A 92 3.91 17.93 6.81
N TYR A 93 3.37 17.23 7.81
CA TYR A 93 3.03 17.83 9.10
C TYR A 93 4.26 18.41 9.83
N ALA A 94 5.40 17.73 9.83
CA ALA A 94 6.61 18.21 10.47
C ALA A 94 7.20 19.43 9.76
N LYS A 95 7.14 19.46 8.42
CA LYS A 95 7.64 20.58 7.61
C LYS A 95 6.76 21.82 7.71
N GLU A 96 5.44 21.64 7.73
CA GLU A 96 4.50 22.76 7.67
C GLU A 96 4.11 23.25 9.07
N ARG A 97 3.90 22.36 10.04
CA ARG A 97 3.24 22.68 11.30
C ARG A 97 4.18 22.96 12.47
N LYS A 98 5.28 22.21 12.61
CA LYS A 98 6.26 22.42 13.70
C LYS A 98 6.92 23.81 13.68
N PRO A 99 7.42 24.34 12.55
CA PRO A 99 7.99 25.69 12.55
C PRO A 99 6.94 26.75 12.86
N TYR A 100 5.70 26.56 12.40
CA TYR A 100 4.59 27.45 12.71
C TYR A 100 4.26 27.44 14.22
N GLU A 101 4.20 26.27 14.86
CA GLU A 101 3.96 26.15 16.31
C GLU A 101 5.09 26.74 17.15
N GLN A 102 6.35 26.54 16.74
CA GLN A 102 7.52 27.12 17.40
C GLN A 102 7.54 28.64 17.31
N GLU A 103 7.29 29.18 16.11
CA GLU A 103 7.25 30.62 15.89
C GLU A 103 6.07 31.29 16.62
N THR A 104 4.90 30.64 16.61
CA THR A 104 3.73 31.06 17.38
C THR A 104 4.03 31.10 18.88
N SER A 105 4.67 30.05 19.40
CA SER A 105 5.07 29.96 20.80
C SER A 105 6.09 31.05 21.18
N ARG A 106 7.06 31.33 20.30
CA ARG A 106 8.03 32.42 20.46
C ARG A 106 7.34 33.78 20.58
N ARG A 107 6.40 34.09 19.67
CA ARG A 107 5.64 35.34 19.68
C ARG A 107 4.80 35.51 20.95
N ILE A 108 4.13 34.45 21.40
CA ILE A 108 3.37 34.48 22.65
C ILE A 108 4.30 34.78 23.84
N ALA A 109 5.50 34.17 23.88
CA ALA A 109 6.47 34.44 24.93
C ALA A 109 6.97 35.89 24.91
N GLU A 110 7.21 36.47 23.73
CA GLU A 110 7.60 37.87 23.58
C GLU A 110 6.50 38.84 24.04
N ILE A 111 5.24 38.57 23.67
CA ILE A 111 4.06 39.32 24.15
C ILE A 111 3.97 39.26 25.68
N LYS A 112 4.07 38.05 26.26
CA LYS A 112 4.01 37.86 27.72
C LYS A 112 5.13 38.58 28.45
N LYS A 113 6.34 38.55 27.90
CA LYS A 113 7.49 39.27 28.45
C LYS A 113 7.26 40.78 28.43
N ALA A 114 6.85 41.34 27.29
CA ALA A 114 6.59 42.77 27.16
C ALA A 114 5.46 43.25 28.09
N TYR A 115 4.38 42.48 28.21
CA TYR A 115 3.31 42.78 29.15
C TYR A 115 3.79 42.75 30.61
N ALA A 116 4.56 41.73 31.00
CA ALA A 116 5.11 41.64 32.35
C ALA A 116 6.02 42.82 32.68
N GLU A 117 6.86 43.25 31.73
CA GLU A 117 7.73 44.42 31.89
C GLU A 117 6.93 45.71 32.12
N GLN A 118 5.91 45.96 31.29
CA GLN A 118 5.04 47.13 31.43
C GLN A 118 4.29 47.14 32.77
N VAL A 119 3.77 45.99 33.21
CA VAL A 119 3.06 45.89 34.49
C VAL A 119 4.02 45.99 35.69
N ASN A 120 5.24 45.46 35.59
CA ASN A 120 6.25 45.57 36.65
C ASN A 120 6.67 47.04 36.87
N VAL A 121 6.78 47.84 35.81
CA VAL A 121 7.01 49.30 35.94
C VAL A 121 5.88 49.96 36.72
N LYS A 122 4.62 49.59 36.45
CA LYS A 122 3.46 50.10 37.19
C LYS A 122 3.44 49.64 38.65
N ILE A 123 3.82 48.39 38.92
CA ILE A 123 3.94 47.86 40.28
C ILE A 123 4.99 48.65 41.07
N ALA A 124 6.16 48.91 40.46
CA ALA A 124 7.21 49.71 41.09
C ALA A 124 6.76 51.15 41.41
N ASP A 125 6.05 51.84 40.50
CA ASP A 125 5.46 53.16 40.78
C ASP A 125 4.48 53.11 41.98
N LEU A 126 3.64 52.08 42.04
CA LEU A 126 2.70 51.90 43.14
C LEU A 126 3.43 51.69 44.47
N GLU A 127 4.49 50.89 44.49
CA GLU A 127 5.33 50.65 45.68
C GLU A 127 5.99 51.95 46.17
N ASP A 128 6.54 52.75 45.26
CA ASP A 128 7.13 54.05 45.59
C ASP A 128 6.09 55.01 46.20
N ARG A 129 4.88 55.04 45.64
CA ARG A 129 3.77 55.85 46.16
C ARG A 129 3.27 55.36 47.50
N MET A 130 3.23 54.04 47.72
CA MET A 130 2.94 53.45 49.03
C MET A 130 4.00 53.84 50.05
N ASN A 131 5.29 53.82 49.68
CA ASN A 131 6.41 54.24 50.53
C ASN A 131 6.31 55.73 50.91
N ILE A 132 5.87 56.60 50.00
CA ILE A 132 5.57 58.00 50.31
C ILE A 132 4.45 58.11 51.34
N CYS A 133 3.34 57.38 51.16
CA CYS A 133 2.21 57.39 52.09
C CYS A 133 2.61 56.88 53.48
N ASN A 134 3.39 55.79 53.55
CA ASN A 134 3.93 55.24 54.79
C ASN A 134 4.79 56.27 55.54
N ARG A 135 5.69 56.98 54.84
CA ARG A 135 6.49 58.06 55.44
C ARG A 135 5.61 59.19 55.98
N LYS A 136 4.57 59.59 55.24
CA LYS A 136 3.63 60.63 55.68
C LYS A 136 2.80 60.21 56.90
N LEU A 137 2.37 58.96 56.97
CA LEU A 137 1.70 58.38 58.14
C LEU A 137 2.62 58.31 59.36
N ALA A 138 3.90 57.96 59.16
CA ALA A 138 4.88 57.95 60.24
C ALA A 138 5.04 59.34 60.89
N SER A 139 5.03 60.39 60.08
CA SER A 139 5.08 61.78 60.57
C SER A 139 3.75 62.30 61.11
N ASN A 140 2.62 61.81 60.60
CA ASN A 140 1.27 62.31 60.91
C ASN A 140 0.23 61.17 61.05
N PRO A 141 0.28 60.38 62.14
CA PRO A 141 -0.48 59.12 62.23
C PRO A 141 -2.00 59.30 62.35
N LYS A 142 -2.48 60.49 62.72
CA LYS A 142 -3.91 60.76 62.92
C LYS A 142 -4.66 61.19 61.66
N TYR A 143 -3.97 61.39 60.53
CA TYR A 143 -4.61 61.86 59.30
C TYR A 143 -5.24 60.70 58.52
N SER A 144 -6.58 60.64 58.52
CA SER A 144 -7.35 59.60 57.81
C SER A 144 -7.09 59.56 56.30
N TYR A 145 -6.79 60.72 55.68
CA TYR A 145 -6.49 60.82 54.25
C TYR A 145 -5.36 59.86 53.83
N TRP A 146 -4.24 59.84 54.56
CA TRP A 146 -3.08 59.03 54.17
C TRP A 146 -3.32 57.53 54.37
N ASN A 147 -4.12 57.13 55.36
CA ASN A 147 -4.55 55.75 55.53
C ASN A 147 -5.45 55.31 54.37
N ASN A 148 -6.51 56.07 54.06
CA ASN A 148 -7.41 55.76 52.95
C ASN A 148 -6.66 55.69 51.61
N ARG A 149 -5.68 56.57 51.40
CA ARG A 149 -4.86 56.57 50.18
C ARG A 149 -3.92 55.37 50.12
N LEU A 150 -3.32 54.97 51.24
CA LEU A 150 -2.47 53.78 51.30
C LEU A 150 -3.28 52.52 51.00
N ASP A 151 -4.48 52.40 51.54
CA ASP A 151 -5.34 51.23 51.29
C ASP A 151 -5.76 51.16 49.81
N GLN A 152 -6.13 52.29 49.20
CA GLN A 152 -6.37 52.35 47.75
C GLN A 152 -5.16 51.91 46.92
N LEU A 153 -3.94 52.28 47.33
CA LEU A 153 -2.72 51.89 46.61
C LEU A 153 -2.41 50.41 46.78
N LYS A 154 -2.64 49.84 47.98
CA LYS A 154 -2.52 48.39 48.22
C LYS A 154 -3.48 47.61 47.34
N ASP A 155 -4.74 48.04 47.24
CA ASP A 155 -5.72 47.40 46.38
C ASP A 155 -5.29 47.47 44.90
N GLN A 156 -4.80 48.63 44.46
CA GLN A 156 -4.28 48.80 43.09
C GLN A 156 -3.05 47.92 42.80
N HIS A 157 -2.14 47.78 43.79
CA HIS A 157 -0.95 46.94 43.69
C HIS A 157 -1.30 45.46 43.62
N ALA A 158 -2.17 44.98 44.50
CA ALA A 158 -2.68 43.61 44.49
C ALA A 158 -3.40 43.28 43.17
N ASN A 159 -4.24 44.20 42.68
CA ASN A 159 -4.93 44.04 41.39
C ASN A 159 -3.96 44.00 40.21
N ALA A 160 -2.90 44.81 40.22
CA ALA A 160 -1.89 44.80 39.17
C ALA A 160 -1.10 43.48 39.13
N ILE A 161 -0.74 42.93 40.31
CA ILE A 161 -0.11 41.61 40.41
C ILE A 161 -1.05 40.51 39.91
N ALA A 162 -2.30 40.50 40.37
CA ALA A 162 -3.28 39.50 39.95
C ALA A 162 -3.53 39.54 38.44
N ALA A 163 -3.65 40.73 37.85
CA ALA A 163 -3.78 40.90 36.40
C ALA A 163 -2.56 40.36 35.65
N ARG A 164 -1.34 40.68 36.11
CA ARG A 164 -0.10 40.15 35.54
C ARG A 164 -0.08 38.64 35.52
N ASP A 165 -0.32 38.04 36.68
CA ASP A 165 -0.18 36.60 36.84
C ASP A 165 -1.28 35.86 36.06
N SER A 166 -2.50 36.41 36.00
CA SER A 166 -3.58 35.86 35.17
C SER A 166 -3.23 35.88 33.67
N PHE A 167 -2.61 36.96 33.18
CA PHE A 167 -2.20 37.07 31.77
C PHE A 167 -1.05 36.11 31.44
N LEU A 168 -0.08 35.95 32.34
CA LEU A 168 1.04 35.03 32.15
C LEU A 168 0.60 33.56 32.13
N LEU A 169 -0.44 33.22 32.90
CA LEU A 169 -1.01 31.87 32.93
C LEU A 169 -1.98 31.60 31.77
N TYR A 170 -2.54 32.63 31.14
CA TYR A 170 -3.45 32.47 30.03
C TYR A 170 -2.75 31.81 28.81
N ILE A 171 -3.32 30.72 28.32
CA ILE A 171 -2.88 30.04 27.09
C ILE A 171 -4.00 30.22 26.05
N PRO A 172 -3.75 30.92 24.93
CA PRO A 172 -4.76 31.05 23.89
C PRO A 172 -5.01 29.69 23.21
N VAL A 173 -6.25 29.21 23.25
CA VAL A 173 -6.64 27.92 22.65
C VAL A 173 -7.29 28.10 21.28
N GLU A 174 -8.05 29.18 21.10
CA GLU A 174 -8.75 29.49 19.85
C GLU A 174 -8.26 30.81 19.25
N LYS A 175 -8.19 30.86 17.91
CA LYS A 175 -7.82 32.05 17.12
C LYS A 175 -6.52 32.71 17.61
N VAL A 176 -5.50 31.88 17.81
CA VAL A 176 -4.19 32.28 18.35
C VAL A 176 -3.60 33.46 17.57
N ASP A 177 -3.67 33.45 16.24
CA ASP A 177 -3.18 34.56 15.40
C ASP A 177 -3.90 35.88 15.66
N GLN A 178 -5.23 35.85 15.89
CA GLN A 178 -5.99 37.05 16.22
C GLN A 178 -5.63 37.57 17.61
N TRP A 179 -5.40 36.66 18.56
CA TRP A 179 -4.94 37.02 19.90
C TRP A 179 -3.54 37.64 19.84
N ILE A 180 -2.61 37.04 19.08
CA ILE A 180 -1.25 37.57 18.87
C ILE A 180 -1.32 38.96 18.25
N ALA A 181 -2.10 39.15 17.19
CA ALA A 181 -2.24 40.45 16.53
C ALA A 181 -2.81 41.52 17.47
N ALA A 182 -3.86 41.19 18.23
CA ALA A 182 -4.48 42.12 19.17
C ALA A 182 -3.52 42.52 20.31
N GLN A 183 -2.83 41.56 20.92
CA GLN A 183 -1.92 41.83 22.04
C GLN A 183 -0.61 42.48 21.58
N ALA A 184 -0.10 42.12 20.41
CA ALA A 184 1.05 42.78 19.81
C ALA A 184 0.76 44.26 19.54
N ALA A 185 -0.40 44.56 18.94
CA ALA A 185 -0.84 45.94 18.71
C ALA A 185 -1.00 46.74 20.02
N ASN A 186 -1.57 46.13 21.06
CA ASN A 186 -1.71 46.77 22.37
C ASN A 186 -0.36 47.10 23.03
N LEU A 187 0.67 46.28 22.78
CA LEU A 187 2.01 46.40 23.36
C LEU A 187 3.00 47.13 22.44
N GLY A 188 2.58 47.54 21.24
CA GLY A 188 3.47 48.16 20.25
C GLY A 188 4.54 47.22 19.69
N LEU A 189 4.28 45.91 19.69
CA LEU A 189 5.17 44.91 19.08
C LEU A 189 4.81 44.74 17.60
N ASP A 190 5.81 44.78 16.72
CA ASP A 190 5.61 44.61 15.28
C ASP A 190 6.11 43.23 14.84
N PHE A 191 5.18 42.35 14.48
CA PHE A 191 5.49 40.99 14.03
C PHE A 191 5.25 40.87 12.53
N GLN A 192 6.27 40.44 11.79
CA GLN A 192 6.10 40.08 10.38
C GLN A 192 5.18 38.86 10.22
N SER A 193 4.45 38.75 9.10
CA SER A 193 3.66 37.56 8.80
C SER A 193 4.56 36.32 8.70
N ILE A 194 4.07 35.17 9.19
CA ILE A 194 4.83 33.92 9.12
C ILE A 194 4.89 33.48 7.66
N SER A 195 6.03 33.72 7.01
CA SER A 195 6.39 33.15 5.71
C SER A 195 6.92 31.74 5.95
N ILE A 196 6.14 30.71 5.62
CA ILE A 196 6.56 29.31 5.74
C ILE A 196 7.55 29.02 4.61
N GLY A 197 8.83 29.28 4.87
CA GLY A 197 9.92 28.83 4.01
C GLY A 197 10.13 27.33 4.19
N SER A 198 9.95 26.55 3.13
CA SER A 198 10.14 25.10 3.14
C SER A 198 11.59 24.75 3.47
N GLN A 199 11.86 24.21 4.65
CA GLN A 199 13.13 23.55 4.95
C GLN A 199 12.94 22.04 5.09
N ASN A 200 13.91 21.30 4.53
CA ASN A 200 13.81 19.87 4.24
C ASN A 200 14.29 18.95 5.38
N SER A 201 13.72 17.74 5.36
CA SER A 201 14.17 16.45 5.92
C SER A 201 14.41 16.33 7.45
N VAL A 202 13.54 15.60 8.15
CA VAL A 202 13.78 14.37 8.97
C VAL A 202 12.39 13.94 9.50
N SER A 203 11.72 13.01 8.82
CA SER A 203 10.28 12.73 9.03
C SER A 203 9.94 11.25 9.15
N ILE A 204 10.60 10.42 8.36
CA ILE A 204 10.25 9.01 8.21
C ILE A 204 10.69 8.20 9.44
N THR A 205 11.79 8.59 10.09
CA THR A 205 12.22 8.01 11.36
C THR A 205 11.26 8.30 12.51
N THR A 206 10.69 9.52 12.54
CA THR A 206 9.66 9.93 13.51
C THR A 206 8.34 9.20 13.24
N ALA A 207 7.98 9.02 11.97
CA ALA A 207 6.78 8.31 11.57
C ALA A 207 6.79 6.83 11.98
N ILE A 208 7.93 6.16 11.83
CA ILE A 208 8.08 4.77 12.27
C ILE A 208 7.94 4.66 13.79
N GLN A 209 8.47 5.64 14.54
CA GLN A 209 8.38 5.67 15.99
C GLN A 209 6.95 5.99 16.48
N GLU A 210 6.21 6.87 15.80
CA GLU A 210 4.80 7.18 16.12
C GLU A 210 3.83 6.06 15.72
N LEU A 211 4.05 5.40 14.57
CA LEU A 211 3.13 4.35 14.09
C LEU A 211 3.30 3.01 14.83
N TRP A 212 4.52 2.68 15.21
CA TRP A 212 4.86 1.36 15.76
C TRP A 212 5.32 1.40 17.22
N GLY A 213 5.61 2.58 17.78
CA GLY A 213 6.19 2.70 19.13
C GLY A 213 7.60 2.12 19.23
N LEU A 214 8.28 1.90 18.10
CA LEU A 214 9.56 1.21 18.02
C LEU A 214 10.71 2.19 17.74
N SER A 215 11.89 1.86 18.27
CA SER A 215 13.11 2.56 17.88
C SER A 215 13.42 2.33 16.40
N THR A 216 14.11 3.26 15.75
CA THR A 216 14.50 3.14 14.34
C THR A 216 15.34 1.89 14.07
N ILE A 217 16.15 1.46 15.04
CA ILE A 217 16.97 0.25 14.96
C ILE A 217 16.10 -1.00 15.03
N ASP A 218 15.10 -1.02 15.91
CA ASP A 218 14.22 -2.18 16.07
C ASP A 218 13.25 -2.33 14.89
N ALA A 219 12.75 -1.21 14.35
CA ALA A 219 11.98 -1.22 13.11
C ALA A 219 12.80 -1.77 11.92
N LYS A 220 14.07 -1.37 11.77
CA LYS A 220 14.96 -1.93 10.75
C LYS A 220 15.16 -3.44 10.93
N LYS A 221 15.33 -3.92 12.16
CA LYS A 221 15.47 -5.36 12.46
C LYS A 221 14.19 -6.13 12.08
N ILE A 222 13.02 -5.66 12.49
CA ILE A 222 11.74 -6.31 12.20
C ILE A 222 11.49 -6.34 10.69
N VAL A 223 11.66 -5.20 10.01
CA VAL A 223 11.48 -5.13 8.55
C VAL A 223 12.49 -6.04 7.85
N SER A 224 13.75 -6.10 8.31
CA SER A 224 14.74 -7.02 7.77
C SER A 224 14.33 -8.49 7.95
N VAL A 225 13.80 -8.87 9.11
CA VAL A 225 13.26 -10.23 9.34
C VAL A 225 12.08 -10.52 8.41
N ILE A 226 11.16 -9.57 8.21
CA ILE A 226 10.03 -9.73 7.28
C ILE A 226 10.53 -9.92 5.85
N ILE A 227 11.49 -9.11 5.40
CA ILE A 227 12.08 -9.23 4.07
C ILE A 227 12.70 -10.61 3.90
N VAL A 228 13.61 -11.01 4.81
CA VAL A 228 14.31 -12.30 4.73
C VAL A 228 13.32 -13.46 4.76
N THR A 229 12.35 -13.44 5.68
CA THR A 229 11.34 -14.51 5.79
C THR A 229 10.50 -14.60 4.52
N THR A 230 10.12 -13.46 3.94
CA THR A 230 9.35 -13.42 2.69
C THR A 230 10.15 -13.91 1.50
N THR A 231 11.42 -13.51 1.39
CA THR A 231 12.29 -13.96 0.31
C THR A 231 12.60 -15.45 0.41
N GLU A 232 12.86 -15.97 1.61
CA GLU A 232 13.11 -17.40 1.84
C GLU A 232 11.85 -18.21 1.56
N ALA A 233 10.68 -17.79 2.07
CA ALA A 233 9.40 -18.42 1.74
C ALA A 233 9.13 -18.38 0.23
N GLY A 234 9.48 -17.29 -0.44
CA GLY A 234 9.43 -17.15 -1.89
C GLY A 234 10.32 -18.14 -2.63
N ILE A 235 11.58 -18.30 -2.22
CA ILE A 235 12.53 -19.24 -2.82
C ILE A 235 12.06 -20.69 -2.64
N VAL A 236 11.62 -21.05 -1.43
CA VAL A 236 11.10 -22.40 -1.12
C VAL A 236 9.85 -22.70 -1.96
N MET A 237 8.88 -21.78 -2.00
CA MET A 237 7.65 -21.95 -2.78
C MET A 237 7.92 -21.95 -4.29
N LEU A 238 8.84 -21.12 -4.80
CA LEU A 238 9.24 -21.12 -6.20
C LEU A 238 9.88 -22.45 -6.59
N SER A 239 10.68 -23.03 -5.68
CA SER A 239 11.28 -24.36 -5.86
C SER A 239 10.21 -25.46 -5.97
N PHE A 240 9.12 -25.36 -5.18
CA PHE A 240 7.96 -26.24 -5.33
C PHE A 240 7.20 -26.00 -6.64
N VAL A 241 6.99 -24.76 -7.05
CA VAL A 241 6.34 -24.44 -8.33
C VAL A 241 7.16 -24.95 -9.51
N LEU A 242 8.49 -24.87 -9.47
CA LEU A 242 9.37 -25.45 -10.48
C LEU A 242 9.31 -26.98 -10.47
N ALA A 243 9.37 -27.60 -9.29
CA ALA A 243 9.31 -29.06 -9.15
C ALA A 243 7.96 -29.64 -9.64
N TYR A 244 6.83 -29.02 -9.27
CA TYR A 244 5.50 -29.48 -9.67
C TYR A 244 5.06 -28.98 -11.04
N GLY A 245 5.50 -27.79 -11.46
CA GLY A 245 5.17 -27.20 -12.76
C GLY A 245 5.87 -27.91 -13.93
N PHE A 246 7.10 -28.40 -13.73
CA PHE A 246 7.81 -29.16 -14.75
C PHE A 246 7.31 -30.61 -14.88
N VAL A 247 6.83 -31.20 -13.78
CA VAL A 247 6.20 -32.53 -13.79
C VAL A 247 4.76 -32.46 -14.34
N GLY A 248 4.07 -31.35 -14.12
CA GLY A 248 2.76 -31.05 -14.72
C GLY A 248 2.79 -30.81 -16.23
N ALA A 249 3.87 -30.22 -16.75
CA ALA A 249 4.05 -30.00 -18.20
C ALA A 249 4.26 -31.30 -18.99
N LYS A 250 4.68 -32.39 -18.33
CA LYS A 250 4.74 -33.74 -18.93
C LYS A 250 3.47 -34.58 -18.70
N SER A 251 2.54 -34.13 -17.87
CA SER A 251 1.34 -34.90 -17.49
C SER A 251 0.00 -34.22 -17.81
N GLN A 252 0.02 -32.98 -18.33
CA GLN A 252 -1.06 -32.55 -19.20
C GLN A 252 -0.97 -33.36 -20.49
N GLN A 253 -2.07 -34.03 -20.79
CA GLN A 253 -2.30 -34.91 -21.93
C GLN A 253 -1.51 -34.48 -23.17
N PRO A 254 -1.00 -35.44 -23.97
CA PRO A 254 -0.61 -35.11 -25.33
C PRO A 254 -1.78 -34.32 -25.91
N HIS A 255 -1.48 -33.16 -26.49
CA HIS A 255 -2.41 -32.52 -27.41
C HIS A 255 -3.12 -33.64 -28.16
N GLN A 256 -4.46 -33.60 -28.16
CA GLN A 256 -5.23 -34.22 -29.23
C GLN A 256 -4.41 -33.98 -30.48
N SER A 257 -3.78 -35.04 -30.99
CA SER A 257 -3.32 -35.07 -32.35
C SER A 257 -4.52 -34.54 -33.11
N GLN A 258 -4.33 -33.40 -33.78
CA GLN A 258 -5.15 -33.12 -34.95
C GLN A 258 -5.25 -34.46 -35.68
N PRO A 259 -6.45 -34.95 -36.03
CA PRO A 259 -6.53 -36.16 -36.81
C PRO A 259 -5.61 -35.94 -38.01
N ALA A 260 -4.57 -36.76 -38.10
CA ALA A 260 -3.60 -36.75 -39.18
C ALA A 260 -4.38 -36.69 -40.49
N ASP A 261 -3.94 -35.84 -41.41
CA ASP A 261 -4.64 -35.47 -42.66
C ASP A 261 -5.50 -36.61 -43.23
N ILE A 262 -6.77 -36.62 -42.78
CA ILE A 262 -7.82 -37.42 -43.41
C ILE A 262 -8.18 -36.62 -44.66
N PRO A 263 -8.21 -37.22 -45.86
CA PRO A 263 -8.60 -36.52 -47.08
C PRO A 263 -9.90 -35.75 -46.84
N ILE A 264 -9.82 -34.41 -46.92
CA ILE A 264 -10.86 -33.47 -46.48
C ILE A 264 -12.22 -33.76 -47.15
N GLU A 265 -12.21 -34.34 -48.35
CA GLU A 265 -13.40 -34.75 -49.10
C GLU A 265 -14.19 -35.87 -48.41
N ILE A 266 -13.51 -36.88 -47.84
CA ILE A 266 -14.16 -38.05 -47.23
C ILE A 266 -14.84 -37.67 -45.91
N THR A 267 -14.19 -36.79 -45.12
CA THR A 267 -14.72 -36.31 -43.84
C THR A 267 -15.91 -35.37 -44.04
N GLN A 268 -15.90 -34.51 -45.07
CA GLN A 268 -17.03 -33.62 -45.34
C GLN A 268 -18.30 -34.40 -45.69
N GLU A 269 -18.21 -35.43 -46.54
CA GLU A 269 -19.38 -36.22 -46.92
C GLU A 269 -19.94 -37.04 -45.76
N LEU A 270 -19.08 -37.61 -44.90
CA LEU A 270 -19.48 -38.34 -43.70
C LEU A 270 -20.09 -37.42 -42.63
N ILE A 271 -19.57 -36.20 -42.46
CA ILE A 271 -20.08 -35.21 -41.51
C ILE A 271 -21.50 -34.73 -41.88
N THR A 272 -21.89 -34.78 -43.17
CA THR A 272 -23.28 -34.43 -43.54
C THR A 272 -24.32 -35.46 -43.10
N LYS A 273 -23.93 -36.72 -42.87
CA LYS A 273 -24.84 -37.82 -42.52
C LYS A 273 -24.69 -38.35 -41.10
N PHE A 274 -23.54 -38.15 -40.47
CA PHE A 274 -23.23 -38.65 -39.13
C PHE A 274 -22.60 -37.55 -38.27
N SER A 275 -22.84 -37.58 -36.96
CA SER A 275 -22.25 -36.59 -36.05
C SER A 275 -20.75 -36.83 -35.89
N HIS A 276 -20.00 -35.76 -35.64
CA HIS A 276 -18.54 -35.79 -35.53
C HIS A 276 -18.05 -36.80 -34.47
N ASP A 277 -18.75 -36.90 -33.33
CA ASP A 277 -18.45 -37.88 -32.28
C ASP A 277 -18.65 -39.33 -32.72
N GLU A 278 -19.61 -39.61 -33.62
CA GLU A 278 -19.88 -40.97 -34.11
C GLU A 278 -18.80 -41.44 -35.09
N ILE A 279 -18.27 -40.51 -35.89
CA ILE A 279 -17.15 -40.74 -36.80
C ILE A 279 -15.88 -41.03 -35.99
N ASN A 280 -15.57 -40.20 -34.99
CA ASN A 280 -14.39 -40.40 -34.15
C ASN A 280 -14.46 -41.72 -33.36
N GLN A 281 -15.63 -42.07 -32.81
CA GLN A 281 -15.82 -43.37 -32.14
C GLN A 281 -15.71 -44.56 -33.10
N PHE A 282 -16.07 -44.38 -34.37
CA PHE A 282 -15.91 -45.41 -35.39
C PHE A 282 -14.44 -45.60 -35.76
N ILE A 283 -13.72 -44.52 -36.04
CA ILE A 283 -12.28 -44.54 -36.36
C ILE A 283 -11.48 -45.16 -35.21
N GLN A 284 -11.73 -44.72 -33.97
CA GLN A 284 -11.04 -45.24 -32.79
C GLN A 284 -11.26 -46.76 -32.61
N LYS A 285 -12.48 -47.25 -32.87
CA LYS A 285 -12.77 -48.70 -32.82
C LYS A 285 -12.08 -49.48 -33.94
N CYS A 286 -12.02 -48.91 -35.14
CA CYS A 286 -11.31 -49.51 -36.27
C CYS A 286 -9.81 -49.61 -35.97
N GLN A 287 -9.18 -48.54 -35.48
CA GLN A 287 -7.78 -48.51 -35.06
C GLN A 287 -7.50 -49.52 -33.95
N THR A 288 -8.34 -49.56 -32.91
CA THR A 288 -8.17 -50.50 -31.78
C THR A 288 -8.26 -51.95 -32.25
N SER A 289 -9.20 -52.26 -33.16
CA SER A 289 -9.34 -53.62 -33.71
C SER A 289 -8.18 -54.02 -34.60
N ILE A 290 -7.68 -53.10 -35.43
CA ILE A 290 -6.51 -53.35 -36.30
C ILE A 290 -5.27 -53.59 -35.45
N HIS A 291 -4.99 -52.73 -34.47
CA HIS A 291 -3.84 -52.89 -33.58
C HIS A 291 -3.92 -54.20 -32.77
N LYS A 292 -5.11 -54.61 -32.35
CA LYS A 292 -5.28 -55.78 -31.47
C LYS A 292 -5.41 -57.12 -32.22
N TYR A 293 -6.01 -57.11 -33.40
CA TYR A 293 -6.39 -58.33 -34.13
C TYR A 293 -5.89 -58.37 -35.58
N GLY A 294 -5.19 -57.34 -36.05
CA GLY A 294 -4.69 -57.23 -37.43
C GLY A 294 -5.81 -57.12 -38.47
N ARG A 295 -7.04 -56.78 -38.06
CA ARG A 295 -8.22 -56.75 -38.93
C ARG A 295 -9.23 -55.68 -38.51
N LEU A 296 -10.01 -55.22 -39.48
CA LEU A 296 -11.18 -54.36 -39.24
C LEU A 296 -12.25 -55.09 -38.41
N PRO A 297 -12.98 -54.38 -37.53
CA PRO A 297 -13.99 -54.98 -36.67
C PRO A 297 -15.12 -55.57 -37.51
N TYR A 298 -15.70 -56.72 -37.14
CA TYR A 298 -16.85 -57.29 -37.87
C TYR A 298 -18.11 -56.45 -37.69
N ALA A 299 -19.07 -56.54 -38.62
CA ALA A 299 -20.32 -55.78 -38.53
C ALA A 299 -21.05 -56.03 -37.19
N ARG A 300 -21.00 -57.26 -36.68
CA ARG A 300 -21.57 -57.62 -35.36
C ARG A 300 -20.92 -56.89 -34.16
N GLU A 301 -19.67 -56.47 -34.29
CA GLU A 301 -18.88 -55.77 -33.25
C GLU A 301 -19.09 -54.25 -33.25
N LEU A 302 -19.73 -53.74 -34.31
CA LEU A 302 -20.06 -52.33 -34.47
C LEU A 302 -21.49 -52.04 -33.98
N GLY A 303 -21.71 -50.84 -33.43
CA GLY A 303 -23.05 -50.36 -33.08
C GLY A 303 -23.92 -50.12 -34.33
N LYS A 304 -25.24 -50.00 -34.17
CA LYS A 304 -26.19 -49.87 -35.30
C LYS A 304 -25.81 -48.76 -36.31
N LYS A 305 -25.40 -47.59 -35.81
CA LYS A 305 -24.97 -46.46 -36.65
C LYS A 305 -23.58 -46.66 -37.29
N GLN A 306 -22.66 -47.28 -36.55
CA GLN A 306 -21.32 -47.63 -37.05
C GLN A 306 -21.37 -48.70 -38.15
N ARG A 307 -22.36 -49.61 -38.11
CA ARG A 307 -22.62 -50.57 -39.20
C ARG A 307 -23.07 -49.86 -40.47
N LEU A 308 -23.94 -48.86 -40.36
CA LEU A 308 -24.39 -48.05 -41.50
C LEU A 308 -23.23 -47.28 -42.11
N MET A 309 -22.35 -46.72 -41.28
CA MET A 309 -21.13 -46.04 -41.74
C MET A 309 -20.19 -46.99 -42.49
N ARG A 310 -19.96 -48.20 -41.96
CA ARG A 310 -19.18 -49.22 -42.66
C ARG A 310 -19.82 -49.64 -43.98
N GLN A 311 -21.15 -49.84 -43.99
CA GLN A 311 -21.86 -50.23 -45.20
C GLN A 311 -21.77 -49.14 -46.26
N TYR A 312 -21.91 -47.88 -45.88
CA TYR A 312 -21.72 -46.74 -46.76
C TYR A 312 -20.32 -46.70 -47.39
N LEU A 313 -19.27 -46.93 -46.60
CA LEU A 313 -17.89 -46.97 -47.10
C LEU A 313 -17.65 -48.14 -48.07
N ILE A 314 -18.27 -49.30 -47.83
CA ILE A 314 -18.23 -50.45 -48.73
C ILE A 314 -18.97 -50.14 -50.04
N ASP A 315 -20.16 -49.54 -49.95
CA ASP A 315 -20.99 -49.20 -51.11
C ASP A 315 -20.31 -48.16 -52.03
N GLN A 316 -19.45 -47.32 -51.47
CA GLN A 316 -18.64 -46.34 -52.19
C GLN A 316 -17.28 -46.89 -52.68
N ASN A 317 -17.02 -48.19 -52.56
CA ASN A 317 -15.73 -48.82 -52.91
C ASN A 317 -14.50 -48.16 -52.25
N MET A 318 -14.66 -47.56 -51.08
CA MET A 318 -13.53 -46.94 -50.36
C MET A 318 -12.73 -48.03 -49.63
N ASP A 319 -11.41 -48.02 -49.79
CA ASP A 319 -10.54 -48.93 -49.04
C ASP A 319 -10.50 -48.48 -47.56
N LEU A 320 -11.18 -49.23 -46.70
CA LEU A 320 -11.18 -48.98 -45.26
C LEU A 320 -9.78 -49.03 -44.63
N ASN A 321 -8.78 -49.61 -45.32
CA ASN A 321 -7.40 -49.60 -44.86
C ASN A 321 -6.71 -48.25 -45.11
N GLU A 322 -7.12 -47.47 -46.11
CA GLU A 322 -6.58 -46.11 -46.34
C GLU A 322 -7.00 -45.14 -45.23
N LEU A 323 -8.21 -45.31 -44.68
CA LEU A 323 -8.71 -44.53 -43.53
C LEU A 323 -7.92 -44.73 -42.24
N VAL A 324 -7.10 -45.79 -42.15
CA VAL A 324 -6.33 -46.14 -40.94
C VAL A 324 -4.82 -46.05 -41.17
N LYS A 325 -4.33 -46.19 -42.41
CA LYS A 325 -2.89 -46.13 -42.75
C LYS A 325 -2.24 -44.76 -42.61
N ASN A 326 -3.00 -43.67 -42.63
CA ASN A 326 -2.44 -42.32 -42.53
C ASN A 326 -1.98 -41.90 -41.11
N ASP A 327 -2.05 -42.80 -40.13
CA ASP A 327 -1.59 -42.56 -38.74
C ASP A 327 -0.17 -43.13 -38.45
N GLU A 328 0.47 -43.82 -39.40
CA GLU A 328 1.83 -44.38 -39.24
C GLU A 328 2.96 -43.57 -39.94
N GLN A 329 2.69 -42.34 -40.38
CA GLN A 329 3.71 -41.38 -40.87
C GLN A 329 3.81 -40.16 -39.96
#